data_AF-A0A6J6G8E7-F1
#
_entry.id   AF-A0A6J6G8E7-F1
#
_cell.length_a   1.000
_cell.length_b   1.000
_cell.length_c   1.000
_cell.angle_alpha   90.00
_cell.angle_beta   90.00
_cell.angle_gamma   90.00
#
_symmetry.space_group_name_H-M   'P 1'
#
loop_
_entity.id
_entity.type
_entity.pdbx_description
1 polymer ?
#
loop_
_entity_poly.entity_id
_entity_poly.type
_entity_poly.pdbx_seq_one_letter_code
_entity_poly.pdbx_strand_id
1 'polypeptide(L)' 'MLEHLDLRQPCEDGNYEGVIAVSPLKVTGATGSPINPVFIS' A
#
# COMPACT_ATOMS: atom_id res chain seq x y z
N MET A 1 -2.69 -9.16 -4.25
CA MET A 1 -2.56 -9.29 -2.78
C MET A 1 -1.52 -8.27 -2.33
N LEU A 2 -1.77 -7.56 -1.23
CA LEU A 2 -0.80 -6.64 -0.63
C LEU A 2 -0.22 -7.35 0.60
N GLU A 3 1.10 -7.44 0.68
CA GLU A 3 1.80 -8.19 1.72
C GLU A 3 2.97 -7.35 2.22
N HIS A 4 3.40 -7.58 3.46
CA HIS A 4 4.55 -6.90 4.06
C HIS A 4 4.46 -5.37 4.09
N LEU A 5 3.24 -4.83 4.26
CA LEU A 5 3.01 -3.41 4.45
C LEU A 5 3.52 -2.94 5.83
N ASP A 6 4.14 -1.77 5.87
CA ASP A 6 4.40 -1.07 7.13
C ASP A 6 3.26 -0.08 7.39
N LEU A 7 2.44 -0.37 8.40
CA LEU A 7 1.28 0.43 8.76
C LEU A 7 1.45 1.13 10.12
N ARG A 8 2.64 1.11 10.72
CA ARG A 8 2.85 1.67 12.08
C ARG A 8 2.41 3.13 12.17
N GLN A 9 2.91 3.98 11.27
CA GLN A 9 2.57 5.40 11.26
C GLN A 9 1.08 5.66 10.96
N PRO A 10 0.44 5.05 9.93
CA PRO A 10 -1.01 5.16 9.74
C PRO A 10 -1.86 4.71 10.93
N CYS A 11 -1.38 3.76 11.75
CA CYS A 11 -2.13 3.29 12.91
C CYS A 11 -2.04 4.22 14.14
N GLU A 12 -1.15 5.21 14.13
CA GLU A 12 -0.93 6.11 15.27
C GLU A 12 -1.94 7.26 15.35
N ASP A 13 -2.65 7.57 14.27
CA ASP A 13 -3.53 8.75 14.17
C ASP A 13 -4.97 8.51 14.67
N GLY A 14 -5.35 7.25 14.92
CA GLY A 14 -6.70 6.86 15.33
C GLY A 14 -7.75 6.94 14.21
N ASN A 15 -7.35 7.21 12.97
CA ASN A 15 -8.19 7.17 11.79
C ASN A 15 -8.13 5.77 11.18
N TYR A 16 -9.27 5.08 11.14
CA TYR A 16 -9.36 3.72 10.63
C TYR A 16 -9.82 3.67 9.16
N GLU A 17 -10.12 4.83 8.58
CA GLU A 17 -10.58 4.98 7.21
C GLU A 17 -9.67 5.96 6.47
N GLY A 18 -9.44 5.69 5.19
CA GLY A 18 -8.57 6.49 4.33
C GLY A 18 -8.38 5.83 2.97
N VAL A 19 -7.59 6.46 2.12
CA VAL A 19 -7.24 5.93 0.79
C VAL A 19 -5.83 5.36 0.84
N ILE A 20 -5.69 4.08 0.50
CA ILE A 20 -4.38 3.47 0.23
C ILE A 20 -4.14 3.52 -1.28
N ALA A 21 -3.34 4.48 -1.73
CA ALA A 21 -2.95 4.59 -3.12
C ALA A 21 -1.87 3.55 -3.45
N VAL A 22 -2.17 2.66 -4.41
CA VAL A 22 -1.25 1.61 -4.88
C VAL A 22 -1.13 1.63 -6.39
N SER A 23 0.08 1.40 -6.90
CA SER A 23 0.33 1.24 -8.33
C SER A 23 1.46 0.22 -8.54
N PRO A 24 1.18 -0.98 -9.07
CA PRO A 24 2.22 -1.95 -9.40
C PRO A 24 3.02 -1.47 -10.60
N LEU A 25 4.32 -1.79 -10.62
CA LEU A 25 5.13 -1.60 -11.83
C LEU A 25 4.55 -2.43 -12.97
N LYS A 26 4.49 -1.83 -14.16
CA LYS A 26 4.02 -2.51 -15.37
C LYS A 26 5.07 -3.49 -15.87
N VAL A 27 4.95 -4.74 -15.43
CA VAL A 27 5.84 -5.84 -15.84
C VAL A 27 5.01 -6.93 -16.51
N THR A 28 5.21 -7.11 -17.82
CA THR A 28 4.45 -8.09 -18.63
C THR A 28 4.76 -9.52 -18.16
N GLY A 29 3.72 -10.29 -17.84
CA GLY A 29 3.84 -11.69 -17.44
C GLY A 29 4.25 -11.92 -15.99
N ALA A 30 4.41 -10.87 -15.18
CA ALA A 30 4.73 -11.02 -13.77
C ALA A 30 3.50 -11.48 -12.96
N THR A 31 3.75 -12.29 -11.93
CA THR A 31 2.74 -12.75 -10.96
C THR A 31 2.59 -11.82 -9.76
N GLY A 32 3.48 -10.83 -9.63
CA GLY A 32 3.50 -9.83 -8.57
C GLY A 32 4.42 -8.67 -8.94
N SER A 33 4.34 -7.59 -8.17
CA SER A 33 5.13 -6.39 -8.40
C SER A 33 5.39 -5.68 -7.07
N PRO A 34 6.62 -5.19 -6.82
CA PRO A 34 6.86 -4.32 -5.68
C PRO A 34 6.06 -3.02 -5.84
N ILE A 35 5.69 -2.43 -4.70
CA ILE A 35 4.91 -1.19 -4.64
C ILE A 35 5.48 -0.29 -3.54
N ASN A 36 5.21 1.01 -3.66
CA ASN A 36 5.39 1.99 -2.59
C ASN A 36 4.02 2.60 -2.24
N PRO A 37 3.25 1.98 -1.34
CA PRO A 37 1.91 2.45 -0.99
C PRO A 37 1.95 3.79 -0.27
N VAL A 38 0.99 4.66 -0.55
CA VAL A 38 0.79 5.91 0.19
C VAL A 38 -0.58 5.88 0.86
N PHE A 39 -0.60 6.04 2.18
CA PHE A 39 -1.84 6.22 2.93
C PHE A 39 -2.21 7.69 3.01
N ILE A 40 -3.49 7.99 2.78
CA ILE A 40 -4.07 9.33 2.83
C ILE A 40 -5.27 9.25 3.77
N SER A 41 -5.11 9.80 4.98
CA SER A 41 -6.16 9.93 6.02
C SER A 41 -7.11 11.07 5.74
#